data_AF-M4VDK1-F1
#
_entry.id   AF-M4VDK1-F1
#
_cell.length_a   1.000
_cell.length_b   1.000
_cell.length_c   1.000
_cell.angle_alpha   90.00
_cell.angle_beta   90.00
_cell.angle_gamma   90.00
#
_symmetry.space_group_name_H-M   'P 1'
#
loop_
_entity.id
_entity.type
_entity.pdbx_description
1 polymer ?
#
loop_
_entity_poly.entity_id
_entity_poly.type
_entity_poly.pdbx_seq_one_letter_code
_entity_poly.pdbx_strand_id
1 'polypeptide(L)'
;MKVLIFAIEKISEQERASQESFAKVLRPYQQKALISHVLEKCSDKDTFFVVTDNMSSQIQDYLSVAHPDCQFSYLNSSTKEIKDWLTRLPKEEKILLVSADFIIHSDVASSPSNWIGVCGNSLACALQLDVLQLLWVLDNRPNITLDISLEETAQAIKDQFKTEQILMAATNVSSEESLHNMNSLEAAYDFGKPDEQLYIFNNRVVKFFEDSRVAQCRVEKSRLVSNIFPEIERHQNSFFSYKYQPGLTLYRDSSLERFKQLIHWLENNLWRDISNGHVNIQDICKKFYYDKTLHRVQQFNKKYSNFNIQIVNSKRIRPLPELFKIFPWKDVFAGHPSFIHGDLQPDNIIFDKEKNKFCLIDWRQDFGGEISYGDIYYDFAKLWAGINVNYDSIKQSKFSYLESENSCEIFYEGHEHKEEVMHYLENFIADRGFSVARVRLLAALIYINMSALHKNPFDKMLYVLGQQLLETILSEEKL
;
A
#
# COMPACT_ATOMS: atom_id res chain seq x y z
N MET A 1 26.16 -3.90 20.40
CA MET A 1 26.35 -2.42 20.42
C MET A 1 25.05 -1.79 20.88
N LYS A 2 25.08 -0.57 21.40
CA LYS A 2 23.86 0.23 21.63
C LYS A 2 23.68 1.23 20.50
N VAL A 3 22.49 1.31 19.95
CA VAL A 3 22.18 2.18 18.81
C VAL A 3 21.09 3.17 19.22
N LEU A 4 21.43 4.45 19.30
CA LEU A 4 20.45 5.52 19.54
C LEU A 4 19.98 6.07 18.20
N ILE A 5 18.73 5.76 17.84
CA ILE A 5 18.07 6.21 16.62
C ILE A 5 17.19 7.40 16.94
N PHE A 6 17.49 8.57 16.38
CA PHE A 6 16.63 9.74 16.43
C PHE A 6 15.54 9.62 15.35
N ALA A 7 14.31 9.35 15.79
CA ALA A 7 13.12 9.25 14.97
C ALA A 7 12.12 10.32 15.42
N ILE A 8 12.52 11.58 15.22
CA ILE A 8 11.82 12.78 15.70
C ILE A 8 11.06 13.41 14.52
N GLU A 9 9.74 13.42 14.62
CA GLU A 9 8.79 13.97 13.66
C GLU A 9 8.73 15.49 13.81
N LYS A 10 9.73 16.19 13.27
CA LYS A 10 9.86 17.65 13.35
C LYS A 10 8.92 18.37 12.39
N ILE A 11 7.61 18.24 12.62
CA ILE A 11 6.53 18.83 11.82
C ILE A 11 6.63 20.36 11.79
N SER A 12 6.86 20.95 10.60
CA SER A 12 6.80 22.41 10.39
C SER A 12 5.39 22.95 10.59
N GLU A 13 5.24 24.28 10.75
CA GLU A 13 3.90 24.89 10.88
C GLU A 13 3.02 24.69 9.63
N GLN A 14 3.62 24.47 8.44
CA GLN A 14 2.90 24.11 7.22
C GLN A 14 2.45 22.64 7.23
N GLU A 15 3.31 21.70 7.64
CA GLU A 15 2.94 20.27 7.77
C GLU A 15 1.95 20.02 8.92
N ARG A 16 1.94 20.89 9.95
CA ARG A 16 0.87 20.89 10.98
C ARG A 16 -0.49 21.27 10.41
N ALA A 17 -0.52 22.11 9.37
CA ALA A 17 -1.76 22.51 8.71
C ALA A 17 -2.30 21.46 7.73
N SER A 18 -1.45 20.55 7.22
CA SER A 18 -1.86 19.42 6.37
C SER A 18 -2.31 18.17 7.15
N GLN A 19 -2.13 18.13 8.47
CA GLN A 19 -2.43 16.96 9.32
C GLN A 19 -1.84 15.65 8.77
N GLU A 20 -0.52 15.60 8.55
CA GLU A 20 0.13 14.35 8.17
C GLU A 20 -0.13 13.25 9.23
N SER A 21 -0.92 12.25 8.86
CA SER A 21 -1.31 11.12 9.70
C SER A 21 -0.26 10.01 9.75
N PHE A 22 0.88 10.21 9.09
CA PHE A 22 1.90 9.19 8.86
C PHE A 22 3.31 9.68 9.14
N ALA A 23 3.99 8.99 10.05
CA ALA A 23 5.34 9.30 10.50
C ALA A 23 6.34 9.26 9.32
N LYS A 24 7.09 10.34 9.15
CA LYS A 24 8.05 10.55 8.08
C LYS A 24 9.11 9.47 8.03
N VAL A 25 9.61 9.02 9.19
CA VAL A 25 10.61 7.93 9.28
C VAL A 25 10.10 6.57 8.78
N LEU A 26 8.78 6.44 8.59
CA LEU A 26 8.13 5.25 8.05
C LEU A 26 7.87 5.34 6.54
N ARG A 27 8.10 6.48 5.89
CA ARG A 27 7.85 6.65 4.44
C ARG A 27 8.67 5.65 3.61
N PRO A 28 8.09 5.05 2.55
CA PRO A 28 8.78 4.03 1.77
C PRO A 28 9.84 4.64 0.84
N TYR A 29 11.05 4.10 0.94
CA TYR A 29 12.16 4.28 0.02
C TYR A 29 12.69 2.90 -0.38
N GLN A 30 12.75 2.59 -1.67
CA GLN A 30 13.14 1.26 -2.19
C GLN A 30 12.42 0.10 -1.47
N GLN A 31 11.09 0.20 -1.35
CA GLN A 31 10.22 -0.80 -0.70
C GLN A 31 10.48 -1.00 0.82
N LYS A 32 11.17 -0.08 1.50
CA LYS A 32 11.45 -0.12 2.95
C LYS A 32 11.16 1.21 3.62
N ALA A 33 10.76 1.22 4.89
CA ALA A 33 10.71 2.45 5.68
C ALA A 33 12.12 3.03 5.85
N LEU A 34 12.27 4.36 5.89
CA LEU A 34 13.57 5.02 6.11
C LEU A 34 14.31 4.47 7.34
N ILE A 35 13.62 4.32 8.47
CA ILE A 35 14.20 3.72 9.70
C ILE A 35 14.75 2.30 9.50
N SER A 36 14.20 1.53 8.54
CA SER A 36 14.67 0.16 8.27
C SER A 36 16.01 0.11 7.56
N HIS A 37 16.34 1.12 6.73
CA HIS A 37 17.66 1.24 6.11
C HIS A 37 18.76 1.46 7.16
N VAL A 38 18.45 2.15 8.26
CA VAL A 38 19.37 2.29 9.41
C VAL A 38 19.54 0.97 10.15
N LEU A 39 18.44 0.24 10.39
CA LEU A 39 18.45 -1.03 11.12
C LEU A 39 19.24 -2.11 10.36
N GLU A 40 19.13 -2.18 9.04
CA GLU A 40 19.88 -3.14 8.19
C GLU A 40 21.40 -2.91 8.17
N LYS A 41 21.90 -1.77 8.66
CA LYS A 41 23.34 -1.51 8.85
C LYS A 41 23.87 -1.94 10.22
N CYS A 42 22.98 -2.35 11.12
CA CYS A 42 23.28 -2.81 12.48
C CYS A 42 23.13 -4.34 12.59
N SER A 43 23.56 -4.93 13.71
CA SER A 43 23.25 -6.34 14.00
C SER A 43 21.85 -6.45 14.62
N ASP A 44 21.12 -7.51 14.28
CA ASP A 44 19.92 -7.97 14.99
C ASP A 44 20.10 -8.11 16.53
N LYS A 45 21.33 -8.44 16.96
CA LYS A 45 21.75 -8.56 18.36
C LYS A 45 22.10 -7.24 19.05
N ASP A 46 22.06 -6.12 18.33
CA ASP A 46 22.25 -4.80 18.93
C ASP A 46 21.01 -4.38 19.74
N THR A 47 21.20 -3.53 20.75
CA THR A 47 20.09 -2.96 21.53
C THR A 47 19.77 -1.58 20.98
N PHE A 48 18.56 -1.43 20.45
CA PHE A 48 18.11 -0.21 19.80
C PHE A 48 17.34 0.66 20.79
N PHE A 49 17.73 1.93 20.88
CA PHE A 49 17.06 2.97 21.66
C PHE A 49 16.49 3.98 20.66
N VAL A 50 15.16 4.01 20.50
CA VAL A 50 14.51 4.87 19.53
C VAL A 50 13.97 6.09 20.25
N VAL A 51 14.54 7.26 19.95
CA VAL A 51 14.12 8.56 20.46
C VAL A 51 12.96 9.04 19.60
N THR A 52 11.78 9.15 20.19
CA THR A 52 10.53 9.52 19.50
C THR A 52 9.85 10.70 20.19
N ASP A 53 9.11 11.50 19.42
CA ASP A 53 8.28 12.59 19.92
C ASP A 53 6.79 12.34 19.64
N ASN A 54 6.24 12.95 18.59
CA ASN A 54 4.89 12.74 18.10
C ASN A 54 4.88 11.46 17.23
N MET A 55 3.72 10.82 17.07
CA MET A 55 3.57 9.54 16.35
C MET A 55 4.41 8.36 16.91
N SER A 56 4.92 8.46 18.13
CA SER A 56 5.70 7.41 18.80
C SER A 56 5.03 6.04 18.79
N SER A 57 3.70 5.97 18.96
CA SER A 57 2.93 4.72 18.85
C SER A 57 2.98 4.08 17.46
N GLN A 58 2.89 4.88 16.39
CA GLN A 58 2.92 4.36 15.01
C GLN A 58 4.31 3.80 14.66
N ILE A 59 5.37 4.44 15.14
CA ILE A 59 6.76 3.96 15.01
C ILE A 59 6.95 2.66 15.81
N GLN A 60 6.45 2.60 17.05
CA GLN A 60 6.48 1.38 17.89
C GLN A 60 5.73 0.22 17.23
N ASP A 61 4.52 0.48 16.73
CA ASP A 61 3.68 -0.51 16.04
C ASP A 61 4.41 -1.07 14.81
N TYR A 62 4.97 -0.19 13.95
CA TYR A 62 5.77 -0.60 12.79
C TYR A 62 6.94 -1.49 13.18
N LEU A 63 7.77 -1.06 14.13
CA LEU A 63 8.97 -1.79 14.54
C LEU A 63 8.62 -3.18 15.10
N SER A 64 7.54 -3.30 15.87
CA SER A 64 7.07 -4.59 16.41
C SER A 64 6.60 -5.60 15.35
N VAL A 65 6.10 -5.10 14.21
CA VAL A 65 5.56 -5.90 13.09
C VAL A 65 6.62 -6.20 12.03
N ALA A 66 7.51 -5.25 11.78
CA ALA A 66 8.47 -5.26 10.70
C ALA A 66 9.84 -5.85 11.11
N HIS A 67 10.29 -5.53 12.34
CA HIS A 67 11.58 -5.93 12.92
C HIS A 67 11.41 -6.71 14.24
N PRO A 68 10.59 -7.79 14.26
CA PRO A 68 10.20 -8.49 15.49
C PRO A 68 11.35 -9.21 16.21
N ASP A 69 12.51 -9.33 15.56
CA ASP A 69 13.70 -10.03 16.05
C ASP A 69 14.68 -9.05 16.75
N CYS A 70 14.49 -7.74 16.58
CA CYS A 70 15.31 -6.68 17.18
C CYS A 70 14.78 -6.25 18.56
N GLN A 71 15.69 -5.92 19.49
CA GLN A 71 15.31 -5.42 20.82
C GLN A 71 15.25 -3.90 20.86
N PHE A 72 14.04 -3.35 20.99
CA PHE A 72 13.79 -1.91 21.08
C PHE A 72 13.48 -1.46 22.51
N SER A 73 14.06 -0.34 22.89
CA SER A 73 13.65 0.52 24.00
C SER A 73 13.30 1.90 23.43
N TYR A 74 12.32 2.58 24.03
CA TYR A 74 11.84 3.87 23.55
C TYR A 74 12.20 4.95 24.55
N LEU A 75 12.64 6.10 24.03
CA LEU A 75 12.95 7.29 24.83
C LEU A 75 12.11 8.45 24.29
N ASN A 76 11.56 9.26 25.18
CA ASN A 76 10.98 10.53 24.81
C ASN A 76 12.08 11.47 24.28
N SER A 77 11.75 12.31 23.28
CA SER A 77 12.65 13.35 22.76
C SER A 77 13.06 14.40 23.79
N SER A 78 12.48 14.41 24.99
CA SER A 78 12.88 15.33 26.06
C SER A 78 14.38 15.23 26.38
N THR A 79 15.02 16.40 26.37
CA THR A 79 16.43 16.60 26.71
C THR A 79 16.85 15.91 28.01
N LYS A 80 15.95 15.89 29.01
CA LYS A 80 16.21 15.27 30.30
C LYS A 80 16.32 13.75 30.20
N GLU A 81 15.38 13.10 29.52
CA GLU A 81 15.34 11.64 29.44
C GLU A 81 16.54 11.08 28.65
N ILE A 82 16.94 11.77 27.58
CA ILE A 82 18.14 11.43 26.80
C ILE A 82 19.41 11.57 27.67
N LYS A 83 19.54 12.65 28.46
CA LYS A 83 20.66 12.84 29.41
C LYS A 83 20.66 11.78 30.52
N ASP A 84 19.49 11.50 31.12
CA ASP A 84 19.31 10.49 32.16
C ASP A 84 19.61 9.08 31.65
N TRP A 85 19.40 8.81 30.36
CA TRP A 85 19.81 7.56 29.70
C TRP A 85 21.33 7.50 29.46
N LEU A 86 21.92 8.53 28.83
CA LEU A 86 23.35 8.59 28.51
C LEU A 86 24.24 8.41 29.75
N THR A 87 23.87 9.04 30.87
CA THR A 87 24.63 8.98 32.13
C THR A 87 24.65 7.58 32.77
N ARG A 88 23.68 6.71 32.44
CA ARG A 88 23.59 5.33 32.97
C ARG A 88 24.37 4.30 32.16
N LEU A 89 25.01 4.71 31.06
CA LEU A 89 25.74 3.78 30.18
C LEU A 89 27.14 3.45 30.74
N PRO A 90 27.56 2.17 30.69
CA PRO A 90 28.94 1.77 30.97
C PRO A 90 29.95 2.51 30.08
N LYS A 91 31.05 2.98 30.69
CA LYS A 91 32.08 3.81 30.03
C LYS A 91 32.80 3.14 28.84
N GLU A 92 32.75 1.81 28.77
CA GLU A 92 33.45 0.99 27.79
C GLU A 92 32.52 0.46 26.68
N GLU A 93 31.23 0.78 26.74
CA GLU A 93 30.24 0.25 25.81
C GLU A 93 30.20 1.07 24.51
N LYS A 94 30.14 0.35 23.37
CA LYS A 94 30.06 0.99 22.05
C LYS A 94 28.68 1.56 21.78
N ILE A 95 28.63 2.80 21.27
CA ILE A 95 27.41 3.52 20.94
C ILE A 95 27.48 4.05 19.50
N LEU A 96 26.39 3.84 18.74
CA LEU A 96 26.10 4.49 17.47
C LEU A 96 25.01 5.55 17.69
N LEU A 97 25.24 6.78 17.22
CA LEU A 97 24.23 7.84 17.18
C LEU A 97 23.84 8.10 15.72
N VAL A 98 22.54 8.01 15.40
CA VAL A 98 22.05 8.08 14.01
C VAL A 98 20.64 8.68 13.95
N SER A 99 20.33 9.46 12.91
CA SER A 99 18.94 9.87 12.61
C SER A 99 18.31 8.92 11.60
N ALA A 100 17.03 8.59 11.80
CA ALA A 100 16.25 7.75 10.89
C ALA A 100 16.01 8.38 9.50
N ASP A 101 16.26 9.68 9.34
CA ASP A 101 16.17 10.41 8.05
C ASP A 101 17.34 10.11 7.08
N PHE A 102 18.38 9.38 7.52
CA PHE A 102 19.58 9.10 6.71
C PHE A 102 19.61 7.68 6.14
N ILE A 103 19.89 7.59 4.84
CA ILE A 103 20.36 6.35 4.20
C ILE A 103 21.87 6.29 4.35
N ILE A 104 22.39 5.27 5.04
CA ILE A 104 23.83 5.08 5.26
C ILE A 104 24.38 4.13 4.17
N HIS A 105 25.33 4.60 3.37
CA HIS A 105 25.91 3.84 2.26
C HIS A 105 27.08 2.93 2.66
N SER A 106 27.58 3.07 3.89
CA SER A 106 28.71 2.32 4.43
C SER A 106 28.26 1.35 5.54
N ASP A 107 28.97 0.25 5.72
CA ASP A 107 28.62 -0.76 6.72
C ASP A 107 29.14 -0.40 8.11
N VAL A 108 28.24 -0.28 9.09
CA VAL A 108 28.57 0.14 10.46
C VAL A 108 29.13 -1.02 11.29
N ALA A 109 28.63 -2.24 11.07
CA ALA A 109 28.91 -3.41 11.90
C ALA A 109 30.39 -3.88 11.94
N SER A 110 31.22 -3.46 10.98
CA SER A 110 32.63 -3.89 10.87
C SER A 110 33.61 -3.07 11.73
N SER A 111 33.22 -1.87 12.14
CA SER A 111 34.17 -0.83 12.59
C SER A 111 34.71 -1.07 14.04
N PRO A 112 35.94 -0.70 14.48
CA PRO A 112 36.39 -1.01 15.85
C PRO A 112 35.99 0.03 16.92
N SER A 113 35.41 1.19 16.57
CA SER A 113 35.31 2.37 17.45
C SER A 113 33.85 2.78 17.81
N ASN A 114 33.62 4.05 18.19
CA ASN A 114 32.29 4.69 18.39
C ASN A 114 31.93 5.57 17.18
N TRP A 115 30.63 5.85 16.93
CA TRP A 115 30.16 6.25 15.59
C TRP A 115 29.24 7.48 15.53
N ILE A 116 29.54 8.41 14.61
CA ILE A 116 28.70 9.53 14.18
C ILE A 116 28.90 9.74 12.67
N GLY A 117 27.82 9.70 11.87
CA GLY A 117 27.86 9.90 10.40
C GLY A 117 27.40 11.29 9.96
N VAL A 118 27.94 11.80 8.83
CA VAL A 118 27.63 13.13 8.26
C VAL A 118 27.67 13.08 6.75
N CYS A 119 26.71 13.72 6.06
CA CYS A 119 26.84 14.04 4.63
C CYS A 119 26.22 15.41 4.31
N GLY A 120 26.64 16.03 3.21
CA GLY A 120 26.11 17.31 2.73
C GLY A 120 26.50 17.57 1.28
N ASN A 121 26.07 18.72 0.73
CA ASN A 121 26.55 19.19 -0.58
C ASN A 121 26.47 20.73 -0.77
N SER A 122 26.58 21.53 0.30
CA SER A 122 26.84 23.00 0.20
C SER A 122 27.17 23.72 1.51
N LEU A 123 27.84 23.07 2.48
CA LEU A 123 28.80 23.76 3.37
C LEU A 123 29.69 22.70 4.04
N ALA A 124 31.00 22.93 4.02
CA ALA A 124 31.94 22.02 4.66
C ALA A 124 31.77 22.09 6.18
N CYS A 125 31.48 20.94 6.81
CA CYS A 125 31.55 20.77 8.26
C CYS A 125 32.06 19.36 8.58
N ALA A 126 33.37 19.23 8.67
CA ALA A 126 33.88 18.52 9.83
C ALA A 126 33.53 19.38 11.05
N LEU A 127 32.55 18.95 11.85
CA LEU A 127 32.27 19.56 13.13
C LEU A 127 32.24 18.49 14.21
N GLN A 128 33.05 18.73 15.23
CA GLN A 128 32.88 18.19 16.57
C GLN A 128 31.59 18.80 17.16
N LEU A 129 30.43 18.34 16.70
CA LEU A 129 29.14 18.82 17.18
C LEU A 129 28.89 18.32 18.59
N ASP A 130 28.63 19.27 19.47
CA ASP A 130 28.21 19.02 20.85
C ASP A 130 26.79 18.43 20.87
N VAL A 131 26.45 17.64 21.90
CA VAL A 131 25.07 17.24 22.17
C VAL A 131 24.18 18.47 22.36
N LEU A 132 24.75 19.59 22.82
CA LEU A 132 24.09 20.90 22.82
C LEU A 132 23.70 21.43 21.45
N GLN A 133 24.46 21.13 20.40
CA GLN A 133 24.13 21.55 19.03
C GLN A 133 23.10 20.60 18.40
N LEU A 134 23.11 19.32 18.79
CA LEU A 134 22.03 18.38 18.52
C LEU A 134 20.69 18.88 19.11
N LEU A 135 20.74 19.40 20.35
CA LEU A 135 19.60 19.99 21.06
C LEU A 135 19.22 21.38 20.52
N TRP A 136 20.18 22.21 20.11
CA TRP A 136 19.91 23.54 19.53
C TRP A 136 19.17 23.45 18.19
N VAL A 137 19.48 22.43 17.36
CA VAL A 137 18.70 22.11 16.15
C VAL A 137 17.27 21.71 16.51
N LEU A 138 17.03 21.06 17.65
CA LEU A 138 15.67 20.70 18.10
C LEU A 138 14.90 21.92 18.64
N ASP A 139 15.58 22.91 19.22
CA ASP A 139 14.96 23.91 20.09
C ASP A 139 14.70 25.31 19.46
N ASN A 140 15.36 25.68 18.35
CA ASN A 140 15.33 27.07 17.88
C ASN A 140 14.97 27.32 16.41
N ARG A 141 13.70 27.67 16.16
CA ARG A 141 13.24 29.04 15.79
C ARG A 141 11.72 29.17 16.04
N PRO A 142 11.20 30.36 16.38
CA PRO A 142 11.70 31.26 17.42
C PRO A 142 10.55 31.83 18.29
N ASN A 143 10.66 31.75 19.63
CA ASN A 143 10.13 32.70 20.63
C ASN A 143 10.02 32.03 22.01
N ILE A 144 11.10 32.04 22.79
CA ILE A 144 11.13 32.16 24.26
C ILE A 144 12.61 32.21 24.69
N THR A 145 12.93 33.13 25.60
CA THR A 145 14.27 33.32 26.18
C THR A 145 14.37 32.54 27.50
N LEU A 146 15.50 31.85 27.76
CA LEU A 146 16.07 31.35 29.04
C LEU A 146 17.14 30.29 28.64
N ASP A 147 18.45 30.36 28.89
CA ASP A 147 19.30 30.80 30.02
C ASP A 147 19.57 29.69 31.08
N ILE A 148 20.86 29.53 31.45
CA ILE A 148 21.51 28.61 32.42
C ILE A 148 22.05 27.22 31.95
N SER A 149 23.30 26.96 32.40
CA SER A 149 24.26 25.84 32.24
C SER A 149 24.04 24.71 31.21
N LEU A 150 24.68 24.91 30.05
CA LEU A 150 24.82 23.90 29.00
C LEU A 150 26.18 23.16 29.05
N GLU A 151 27.25 23.84 29.44
CA GLU A 151 28.65 23.35 29.42
C GLU A 151 28.88 22.07 30.25
N GLU A 152 28.21 21.92 31.39
CA GLU A 152 28.40 20.80 32.31
C GLU A 152 28.00 19.45 31.70
N THR A 153 26.99 19.44 30.81
CA THR A 153 26.59 18.19 30.12
C THR A 153 27.56 17.83 29.00
N ALA A 154 28.03 18.82 28.25
CA ALA A 154 29.01 18.64 27.18
C ALA A 154 30.33 18.07 27.70
N GLN A 155 30.80 18.60 28.84
CA GLN A 155 32.01 18.16 29.51
C GLN A 155 31.85 16.73 30.04
N ALA A 156 30.72 16.42 30.70
CA ALA A 156 30.44 15.06 31.19
C ALA A 156 30.51 13.98 30.09
N ILE A 157 30.01 14.26 28.88
CA ILE A 157 30.03 13.29 27.77
C ILE A 157 31.44 13.12 27.19
N LYS A 158 32.20 14.21 27.05
CA LYS A 158 33.61 14.17 26.60
C LYS A 158 34.53 13.43 27.60
N ASP A 159 34.27 13.56 28.89
CA ASP A 159 35.04 12.88 29.95
C ASP A 159 34.62 11.42 30.16
N GLN A 160 33.43 11.01 29.67
CA GLN A 160 32.87 9.69 29.91
C GLN A 160 33.12 8.68 28.77
N PHE A 161 33.33 9.12 27.52
CA PHE A 161 33.50 8.22 26.36
C PHE A 161 34.69 8.60 25.46
N LYS A 162 35.50 7.59 25.08
CA LYS A 162 36.46 7.75 23.97
C LYS A 162 35.71 7.76 22.64
N THR A 163 35.74 8.89 21.94
CA THR A 163 35.14 9.05 20.60
C THR A 163 36.23 9.15 19.55
N GLU A 164 36.13 8.34 18.49
CA GLU A 164 36.90 8.51 17.26
C GLU A 164 35.92 8.92 16.16
N GLN A 165 36.26 9.91 15.35
CA GLN A 165 35.40 10.38 14.26
C GLN A 165 35.66 9.58 13.00
N ILE A 166 34.63 8.99 12.40
CA ILE A 166 34.75 8.23 11.16
C ILE A 166 33.65 8.68 10.19
N LEU A 167 34.09 9.20 9.04
CA LEU A 167 33.22 9.79 8.03
C LEU A 167 32.46 8.68 7.28
N MET A 168 31.15 8.62 7.48
CA MET A 168 30.26 7.71 6.75
C MET A 168 29.53 8.44 5.64
N ALA A 169 29.63 7.95 4.40
CA ALA A 169 28.79 8.43 3.31
C ALA A 169 27.32 8.09 3.61
N ALA A 170 26.47 9.11 3.58
CA ALA A 170 25.04 9.00 3.83
C ALA A 170 24.25 9.88 2.85
N THR A 171 22.93 9.77 2.80
CA THR A 171 22.06 10.71 2.08
C THR A 171 20.91 11.12 2.97
N ASN A 172 20.65 12.42 3.06
CA ASN A 172 19.53 12.95 3.81
C ASN A 172 18.26 12.85 2.96
N VAL A 173 17.23 12.17 3.47
CA VAL A 173 15.92 12.02 2.82
C VAL A 173 14.84 12.84 3.55
N SER A 174 15.25 13.89 4.26
CA SER A 174 14.36 14.64 5.17
C SER A 174 13.21 15.43 4.51
N SER A 175 13.06 15.45 3.19
CA SER A 175 12.00 16.17 2.46
C SER A 175 11.32 15.30 1.40
N GLU A 176 10.05 15.61 1.10
CA GLU A 176 9.29 14.94 0.04
C GLU A 176 9.95 15.04 -1.32
N GLU A 177 10.50 16.21 -1.65
CA GLU A 177 11.20 16.45 -2.90
C GLU A 177 12.42 15.51 -3.04
N SER A 178 13.20 15.32 -1.96
CA SER A 178 14.31 14.37 -1.94
C SER A 178 13.85 12.92 -2.16
N LEU A 179 12.77 12.51 -1.46
CA LEU A 179 12.21 11.16 -1.59
C LEU A 179 11.63 10.91 -2.99
N HIS A 180 10.88 11.88 -3.53
CA HIS A 180 10.29 11.81 -4.86
C HIS A 180 11.35 11.75 -5.96
N ASN A 181 12.37 12.61 -5.88
CA ASN A 181 13.49 12.59 -6.82
C ASN A 181 14.23 11.25 -6.82
N MET A 182 14.42 10.62 -5.65
CA MET A 182 15.07 9.31 -5.55
C MET A 182 14.17 8.11 -5.91
N ASN A 183 12.84 8.23 -5.79
CA ASN A 183 11.87 7.21 -6.19
C ASN A 183 11.46 7.28 -7.68
N SER A 184 11.95 8.28 -8.44
CA SER A 184 11.51 8.62 -9.81
C SER A 184 11.83 7.58 -10.93
N LEU A 185 12.18 6.34 -10.57
CA LEU A 185 12.66 5.29 -11.48
C LEU A 185 11.83 4.00 -11.52
N GLU A 186 10.87 3.78 -10.61
CA GLU A 186 10.27 2.42 -10.42
C GLU A 186 8.92 2.15 -11.12
N ALA A 187 8.17 3.15 -11.59
CA ALA A 187 7.00 2.93 -12.46
C ALA A 187 6.63 4.17 -13.29
N ALA A 188 6.11 3.98 -14.51
CA ALA A 188 5.63 5.08 -15.36
C ALA A 188 4.24 5.59 -14.94
N TYR A 189 3.45 4.76 -14.26
CA TYR A 189 2.14 5.12 -13.72
C TYR A 189 1.97 4.58 -12.29
N ASP A 190 1.68 5.48 -11.36
CA ASP A 190 1.55 5.21 -9.93
C ASP A 190 0.13 4.78 -9.53
N PHE A 191 0.03 3.61 -8.89
CA PHE A 191 -1.19 3.02 -8.33
C PHE A 191 -1.25 3.13 -6.79
N GLY A 192 -0.26 3.76 -6.16
CA GLY A 192 -0.21 3.97 -4.71
C GLY A 192 -1.43 4.75 -4.21
N LYS A 193 -1.94 4.35 -3.04
CA LYS A 193 -2.99 5.08 -2.34
C LYS A 193 -2.37 5.83 -1.15
N PRO A 194 -2.81 7.05 -0.81
CA PRO A 194 -2.25 7.78 0.32
C PRO A 194 -2.56 7.10 1.67
N ASP A 195 -3.66 6.34 1.76
CA ASP A 195 -4.17 5.66 2.95
C ASP A 195 -3.56 4.25 3.19
N GLU A 196 -2.67 3.78 2.32
CA GLU A 196 -2.04 2.46 2.40
C GLU A 196 -0.53 2.54 2.11
N GLN A 197 0.31 1.85 2.90
CA GLN A 197 1.75 1.70 2.60
C GLN A 197 2.16 0.23 2.53
N LEU A 198 3.12 -0.08 1.66
CA LEU A 198 3.63 -1.43 1.41
C LEU A 198 5.15 -1.46 1.53
N TYR A 199 5.66 -2.41 2.30
CA TYR A 199 7.09 -2.68 2.42
C TYR A 199 7.37 -4.14 2.10
N ILE A 200 8.46 -4.40 1.37
CA ILE A 200 8.90 -5.73 0.98
C ILE A 200 10.42 -5.81 1.19
N PHE A 201 10.85 -6.50 2.24
CA PHE A 201 12.28 -6.66 2.56
C PHE A 201 12.51 -7.87 3.46
N ASN A 202 13.74 -8.42 3.46
CA ASN A 202 14.15 -9.55 4.29
C ASN A 202 13.15 -10.73 4.28
N ASN A 203 12.62 -11.05 3.10
CA ASN A 203 11.60 -12.09 2.87
C ASN A 203 10.29 -11.88 3.68
N ARG A 204 9.96 -10.64 4.04
CA ARG A 204 8.74 -10.22 4.73
C ARG A 204 8.02 -9.15 3.93
N VAL A 205 6.70 -9.20 3.94
CA VAL A 205 5.81 -8.13 3.50
C VAL A 205 5.21 -7.48 4.73
N VAL A 206 5.24 -6.16 4.81
CA VAL A 206 4.58 -5.37 5.85
C VAL A 206 3.59 -4.44 5.15
N LYS A 207 2.36 -4.37 5.65
CA LYS A 207 1.32 -3.47 5.15
C LYS A 207 0.85 -2.53 6.26
N PHE A 208 0.62 -1.28 5.89
CA PHE A 208 -0.01 -0.24 6.70
C PHE A 208 -1.35 0.17 6.08
N PHE A 209 -2.33 0.48 6.93
CA PHE A 209 -3.60 1.09 6.56
C PHE A 209 -3.91 2.23 7.53
N GLU A 210 -4.24 3.42 7.03
CA GLU A 210 -4.56 4.59 7.86
C GLU A 210 -5.71 4.28 8.84
N ASP A 211 -6.79 3.65 8.35
CA ASP A 211 -7.83 3.08 9.21
C ASP A 211 -7.40 1.69 9.70
N SER A 212 -7.06 1.59 10.99
CA SER A 212 -6.65 0.34 11.65
C SER A 212 -7.68 -0.78 11.55
N ARG A 213 -8.97 -0.46 11.34
CA ARG A 213 -10.02 -1.47 11.10
C ARG A 213 -9.82 -2.20 9.78
N VAL A 214 -9.22 -1.57 8.77
CA VAL A 214 -8.90 -2.23 7.49
C VAL A 214 -7.83 -3.30 7.70
N ALA A 215 -6.80 -2.99 8.49
CA ALA A 215 -5.79 -3.97 8.90
C ALA A 215 -6.41 -5.11 9.72
N GLN A 216 -7.19 -4.77 10.76
CA GLN A 216 -7.88 -5.75 11.61
C GLN A 216 -8.80 -6.69 10.79
N CYS A 217 -9.71 -6.14 9.97
CA CYS A 217 -10.64 -6.94 9.19
C CYS A 217 -9.92 -7.83 8.15
N ARG A 218 -8.80 -7.40 7.55
CA ARG A 218 -7.98 -8.27 6.69
C ARG A 218 -7.39 -9.45 7.48
N VAL A 219 -6.89 -9.21 8.70
CA VAL A 219 -6.31 -10.25 9.57
C VAL A 219 -7.37 -11.20 10.12
N GLU A 220 -8.57 -10.69 10.47
CA GLU A 220 -9.71 -11.53 10.85
C GLU A 220 -10.16 -12.41 9.68
N LYS A 221 -10.34 -11.83 8.50
CA LYS A 221 -10.71 -12.57 7.29
C LYS A 221 -9.69 -13.63 6.90
N SER A 222 -8.39 -13.36 7.06
CA SER A 222 -7.36 -14.34 6.73
C SER A 222 -7.37 -15.56 7.64
N ARG A 223 -7.91 -15.44 8.87
CA ARG A 223 -8.06 -16.56 9.81
C ARG A 223 -9.28 -17.45 9.51
N LEU A 224 -10.23 -16.99 8.69
CA LEU A 224 -11.41 -17.78 8.29
C LEU A 224 -11.07 -18.89 7.28
N VAL A 225 -9.92 -18.80 6.59
CA VAL A 225 -9.50 -19.76 5.57
C VAL A 225 -8.00 -20.09 5.66
N SER A 226 -7.67 -21.35 5.87
CA SER A 226 -6.28 -21.81 5.83
C SER A 226 -5.77 -21.99 4.40
N ASN A 227 -4.47 -21.78 4.19
CA ASN A 227 -3.71 -22.09 2.96
C ASN A 227 -4.05 -21.31 1.66
N ILE A 228 -4.99 -20.36 1.70
CA ILE A 228 -5.35 -19.50 0.56
C ILE A 228 -4.52 -18.21 0.54
N PHE A 229 -4.45 -17.54 1.69
CA PHE A 229 -3.69 -16.33 1.91
C PHE A 229 -2.35 -16.64 2.60
N PRO A 230 -1.37 -15.72 2.54
CA PRO A 230 -0.22 -15.74 3.45
C PRO A 230 -0.66 -15.80 4.91
N GLU A 231 0.07 -16.59 5.70
CA GLU A 231 -0.09 -16.60 7.16
C GLU A 231 0.47 -15.30 7.76
N ILE A 232 -0.37 -14.61 8.56
CA ILE A 232 0.00 -13.37 9.25
C ILE A 232 0.92 -13.68 10.42
N GLU A 233 2.18 -13.21 10.36
CA GLU A 233 3.18 -13.39 11.42
C GLU A 233 2.97 -12.43 12.60
N ARG A 234 2.59 -11.18 12.30
CA ARG A 234 2.37 -10.10 13.27
C ARG A 234 1.20 -9.22 12.82
N HIS A 235 0.42 -8.72 13.76
CA HIS A 235 -0.58 -7.67 13.58
C HIS A 235 -0.56 -6.77 14.81
N GLN A 236 -0.52 -5.46 14.59
CA GLN A 236 -0.52 -4.43 15.62
C GLN A 236 -1.17 -3.17 15.04
N ASN A 237 -2.35 -2.80 15.56
CA ASN A 237 -3.14 -1.65 15.10
C ASN A 237 -3.29 -1.61 13.56
N SER A 238 -2.71 -0.58 12.93
CA SER A 238 -2.72 -0.32 11.48
C SER A 238 -1.75 -1.17 10.67
N PHE A 239 -0.85 -1.93 11.30
CA PHE A 239 0.18 -2.71 10.63
C PHE A 239 -0.05 -4.22 10.75
N PHE A 240 0.18 -4.95 9.67
CA PHE A 240 0.40 -6.41 9.74
C PHE A 240 1.52 -6.86 8.82
N SER A 241 2.10 -8.02 9.09
CA SER A 241 3.14 -8.62 8.27
C SER A 241 2.94 -10.12 8.05
N TYR A 242 3.49 -10.59 6.93
CA TYR A 242 3.50 -11.99 6.52
C TYR A 242 4.77 -12.30 5.71
N LYS A 243 5.13 -13.58 5.57
CA LYS A 243 6.30 -13.98 4.76
C LYS A 243 6.06 -13.66 3.27
N TYR A 244 7.06 -13.11 2.61
CA TYR A 244 7.03 -12.92 1.16
C TYR A 244 6.73 -14.24 0.44
N GLN A 245 5.85 -14.18 -0.57
CA GLN A 245 5.39 -15.35 -1.31
C GLN A 245 6.21 -15.46 -2.61
N PRO A 246 7.05 -16.50 -2.77
CA PRO A 246 7.77 -16.71 -4.02
C PRO A 246 6.81 -17.13 -5.13
N GLY A 247 7.11 -16.73 -6.36
CA GLY A 247 6.34 -17.09 -7.55
C GLY A 247 6.24 -15.94 -8.55
N LEU A 248 5.36 -16.12 -9.53
CA LEU A 248 5.00 -15.10 -10.51
C LEU A 248 3.52 -14.72 -10.34
N THR A 249 3.16 -13.46 -10.59
CA THR A 249 1.76 -13.07 -10.73
C THR A 249 1.15 -13.73 -11.96
N LEU A 250 -0.17 -13.92 -12.00
CA LEU A 250 -0.84 -14.56 -13.14
C LEU A 250 -0.66 -13.77 -14.46
N TYR A 251 -0.45 -12.45 -14.39
CA TYR A 251 -0.05 -11.63 -15.55
C TYR A 251 1.30 -12.04 -16.16
N ARG A 252 2.20 -12.65 -15.39
CA ARG A 252 3.52 -13.11 -15.83
C ARG A 252 3.59 -14.62 -16.13
N ASP A 253 2.51 -15.37 -15.89
CA ASP A 253 2.38 -16.80 -16.20
C ASP A 253 1.00 -17.09 -16.84
N SER A 254 0.62 -16.29 -17.84
CA SER A 254 -0.73 -16.13 -18.39
C SER A 254 -1.24 -17.26 -19.30
N SER A 255 -0.60 -18.44 -19.30
CA SER A 255 -1.02 -19.56 -20.16
C SER A 255 -2.44 -20.05 -19.84
N LEU A 256 -3.19 -20.47 -20.88
CA LEU A 256 -4.53 -21.02 -20.71
C LEU A 256 -4.56 -22.22 -19.73
N GLU A 257 -3.54 -23.10 -19.76
CA GLU A 257 -3.45 -24.23 -18.83
C GLU A 257 -3.22 -23.80 -17.38
N ARG A 258 -2.43 -22.74 -17.13
CA ARG A 258 -2.34 -22.14 -15.79
C ARG A 258 -3.68 -21.59 -15.34
N PHE A 259 -4.41 -20.94 -16.24
CA PHE A 259 -5.73 -20.38 -15.93
C PHE A 259 -6.76 -21.47 -15.59
N LYS A 260 -6.79 -22.58 -16.33
CA LYS A 260 -7.62 -23.76 -16.01
C LYS A 260 -7.31 -24.31 -14.62
N GLN A 261 -6.02 -24.46 -14.29
CA GLN A 261 -5.58 -24.91 -12.97
C GLN A 261 -6.00 -23.93 -11.86
N LEU A 262 -5.89 -22.63 -12.10
CA LEU A 262 -6.34 -21.59 -11.18
C LEU A 262 -7.85 -21.67 -10.91
N ILE A 263 -8.67 -21.75 -11.95
CA ILE A 263 -10.13 -21.80 -11.82
C ILE A 263 -10.57 -23.04 -11.01
N HIS A 264 -9.98 -24.21 -11.30
CA HIS A 264 -10.21 -25.41 -10.50
C HIS A 264 -9.72 -25.27 -9.05
N TRP A 265 -8.61 -24.56 -8.82
CA TRP A 265 -8.13 -24.29 -7.46
C TRP A 265 -9.04 -23.33 -6.69
N LEU A 266 -9.53 -22.26 -7.33
CA LEU A 266 -10.45 -21.28 -6.74
C LEU A 266 -11.79 -21.92 -6.36
N GLU A 267 -12.35 -22.75 -7.25
CA GLU A 267 -13.58 -23.53 -7.00
C GLU A 267 -13.44 -24.43 -5.77
N ASN A 268 -12.33 -25.16 -5.64
CA ASN A 268 -12.13 -26.10 -4.53
C ASN A 268 -11.72 -25.43 -3.20
N ASN A 269 -11.11 -24.25 -3.22
CA ASN A 269 -10.48 -23.66 -2.02
C ASN A 269 -11.17 -22.38 -1.56
N LEU A 270 -11.46 -21.45 -2.48
CA LEU A 270 -11.93 -20.09 -2.18
C LEU A 270 -13.46 -20.02 -2.12
N TRP A 271 -14.13 -20.34 -3.23
CA TRP A 271 -15.56 -20.06 -3.44
C TRP A 271 -16.47 -21.07 -2.74
N ARG A 272 -16.55 -20.96 -1.42
CA ARG A 272 -17.41 -21.81 -0.58
C ARG A 272 -18.81 -21.23 -0.55
N ASP A 273 -19.80 -22.00 -1.01
CA ASP A 273 -21.21 -21.65 -0.86
C ASP A 273 -21.60 -21.72 0.62
N ILE A 274 -22.31 -20.68 1.07
CA ILE A 274 -22.79 -20.53 2.46
C ILE A 274 -24.26 -20.09 2.50
N SER A 275 -25.00 -20.24 1.40
CA SER A 275 -26.40 -19.80 1.24
C SER A 275 -27.34 -20.23 2.38
N ASN A 276 -27.03 -21.32 3.08
CA ASN A 276 -27.72 -21.78 4.29
C ASN A 276 -27.43 -20.90 5.54
N GLY A 277 -28.10 -19.75 5.64
CA GLY A 277 -28.27 -19.04 6.93
C GLY A 277 -28.05 -17.53 6.95
N HIS A 278 -27.72 -16.89 5.82
CA HIS A 278 -27.38 -15.46 5.79
C HIS A 278 -28.51 -14.57 5.29
N VAL A 279 -29.03 -13.74 6.18
CA VAL A 279 -30.34 -13.07 6.05
C VAL A 279 -30.27 -11.72 5.31
N ASN A 280 -29.09 -11.23 4.89
CA ASN A 280 -29.00 -9.89 4.25
C ASN A 280 -27.95 -9.70 3.14
N ILE A 281 -27.77 -10.66 2.24
CA ILE A 281 -26.91 -10.44 1.05
C ILE A 281 -27.43 -9.29 0.16
N GLN A 282 -28.75 -9.08 0.11
CA GLN A 282 -29.35 -8.11 -0.81
C GLN A 282 -29.04 -6.65 -0.46
N ASP A 283 -29.15 -6.24 0.81
CA ASP A 283 -28.76 -4.86 1.20
C ASP A 283 -27.25 -4.67 1.13
N ILE A 284 -26.46 -5.71 1.43
CA ILE A 284 -25.01 -5.70 1.30
C ILE A 284 -24.61 -5.44 -0.16
N CYS A 285 -25.19 -6.19 -1.11
CA CYS A 285 -25.00 -5.98 -2.55
C CYS A 285 -25.49 -4.60 -3.01
N LYS A 286 -26.65 -4.13 -2.55
CA LYS A 286 -27.13 -2.77 -2.85
C LYS A 286 -26.12 -1.70 -2.38
N LYS A 287 -25.67 -1.77 -1.13
CA LYS A 287 -24.69 -0.85 -0.55
C LYS A 287 -23.36 -0.89 -1.31
N PHE A 288 -22.90 -2.09 -1.64
CA PHE A 288 -21.60 -2.29 -2.26
C PHE A 288 -21.56 -2.01 -3.77
N TYR A 289 -22.67 -2.20 -4.48
CA TYR A 289 -22.77 -1.94 -5.92
C TYR A 289 -23.38 -0.56 -6.19
N TYR A 290 -24.61 -0.30 -5.75
CA TYR A 290 -25.34 0.91 -6.13
C TYR A 290 -24.88 2.15 -5.36
N ASP A 291 -24.95 2.12 -4.02
CA ASP A 291 -24.66 3.30 -3.20
C ASP A 291 -23.18 3.75 -3.40
N LYS A 292 -22.25 2.77 -3.47
CA LYS A 292 -20.84 2.98 -3.82
C LYS A 292 -20.65 3.56 -5.23
N THR A 293 -21.33 3.03 -6.25
CA THR A 293 -21.17 3.52 -7.63
C THR A 293 -21.69 4.95 -7.78
N LEU A 294 -22.84 5.28 -7.20
CA LEU A 294 -23.32 6.66 -7.20
C LEU A 294 -22.32 7.61 -6.53
N HIS A 295 -21.72 7.22 -5.41
CA HIS A 295 -20.68 8.01 -4.76
C HIS A 295 -19.43 8.18 -5.63
N ARG A 296 -18.95 7.12 -6.30
CA ARG A 296 -17.79 7.20 -7.22
C ARG A 296 -18.08 8.07 -8.45
N VAL A 297 -19.27 7.97 -9.04
CA VAL A 297 -19.70 8.85 -10.15
C VAL A 297 -19.78 10.31 -9.70
N GLN A 298 -20.27 10.60 -8.49
CA GLN A 298 -20.24 11.96 -7.93
C GLN A 298 -18.82 12.49 -7.72
N GLN A 299 -17.87 11.65 -7.28
CA GLN A 299 -16.45 12.03 -7.17
C GLN A 299 -15.83 12.31 -8.55
N PHE A 300 -16.09 11.46 -9.54
CA PHE A 300 -15.61 11.67 -10.91
C PHE A 300 -16.18 12.96 -11.52
N ASN A 301 -17.48 13.22 -11.37
CA ASN A 301 -18.13 14.44 -11.89
C ASN A 301 -17.63 15.72 -11.20
N LYS A 302 -17.21 15.66 -9.92
CA LYS A 302 -16.53 16.77 -9.25
C LYS A 302 -15.14 17.04 -9.85
N LYS A 303 -14.44 16.00 -10.30
CA LYS A 303 -13.13 16.10 -10.95
C LYS A 303 -13.24 16.59 -12.40
N TYR A 304 -14.32 16.22 -13.10
CA TYR A 304 -14.56 16.56 -14.50
C TYR A 304 -16.00 17.03 -14.75
N SER A 305 -16.31 18.27 -14.36
CA SER A 305 -17.66 18.84 -14.45
C SER A 305 -18.25 18.90 -15.88
N ASN A 306 -17.39 19.03 -16.89
CA ASN A 306 -17.77 19.15 -18.30
C ASN A 306 -17.56 17.85 -19.10
N PHE A 307 -17.42 16.69 -18.45
CA PHE A 307 -17.17 15.43 -19.14
C PHE A 307 -18.41 14.93 -19.90
N ASN A 308 -18.36 14.96 -21.23
CA ASN A 308 -19.50 14.62 -22.09
C ASN A 308 -19.04 13.84 -23.35
N ILE A 309 -18.60 12.60 -23.14
CA ILE A 309 -18.30 11.68 -24.25
C ILE A 309 -19.57 10.95 -24.68
N GLN A 310 -19.86 11.01 -25.98
CA GLN A 310 -21.05 10.44 -26.63
C GLN A 310 -20.69 9.35 -27.65
N ILE A 311 -19.41 9.27 -28.05
CA ILE A 311 -18.89 8.29 -29.01
C ILE A 311 -17.57 7.72 -28.47
N VAL A 312 -17.46 6.39 -28.38
CA VAL A 312 -16.23 5.69 -27.95
C VAL A 312 -15.90 4.65 -29.01
N ASN A 313 -14.69 4.68 -29.57
CA ASN A 313 -14.25 3.80 -30.67
C ASN A 313 -15.31 3.71 -31.79
N SER A 314 -15.74 4.88 -32.28
CA SER A 314 -16.77 5.06 -33.32
C SER A 314 -18.19 4.55 -32.98
N LYS A 315 -18.44 4.00 -31.78
CA LYS A 315 -19.76 3.58 -31.32
C LYS A 315 -20.41 4.66 -30.46
N ARG A 316 -21.69 4.98 -30.72
CA ARG A 316 -22.48 5.87 -29.84
C ARG A 316 -22.73 5.18 -28.49
N ILE A 317 -22.70 5.96 -27.42
CA ILE A 317 -22.99 5.55 -26.05
C ILE A 317 -23.98 6.53 -25.40
N ARG A 318 -24.92 6.01 -24.61
CA ARG A 318 -25.84 6.83 -23.80
C ARG A 318 -25.11 7.39 -22.58
N PRO A 319 -25.50 8.58 -22.08
CA PRO A 319 -25.04 9.10 -20.80
C PRO A 319 -25.27 8.07 -19.67
N LEU A 320 -24.32 7.97 -18.74
CA LEU A 320 -24.41 7.02 -17.62
C LEU A 320 -25.72 7.11 -16.80
N PRO A 321 -26.34 8.29 -16.56
CA PRO A 321 -27.65 8.39 -15.92
C PRO A 321 -28.82 7.77 -16.71
N GLU A 322 -28.68 7.57 -18.03
CA GLU A 322 -29.68 6.87 -18.84
C GLU A 322 -29.47 5.35 -18.77
N LEU A 323 -28.22 4.90 -18.83
CA LEU A 323 -27.86 3.49 -18.64
C LEU A 323 -28.32 3.00 -17.26
N PHE A 324 -28.13 3.78 -16.20
CA PHE A 324 -28.58 3.44 -14.85
C PHE A 324 -30.10 3.37 -14.65
N LYS A 325 -30.93 3.92 -15.57
CA LYS A 325 -32.39 3.76 -15.53
C LYS A 325 -32.86 2.38 -15.99
N ILE A 326 -32.12 1.77 -16.92
CA ILE A 326 -32.42 0.44 -17.47
C ILE A 326 -31.54 -0.67 -16.90
N PHE A 327 -30.50 -0.32 -16.14
CA PHE A 327 -29.63 -1.28 -15.48
C PHE A 327 -30.44 -2.18 -14.51
N PRO A 328 -30.29 -3.52 -14.56
CA PRO A 328 -31.11 -4.46 -13.79
C PRO A 328 -30.69 -4.54 -12.32
N TRP A 329 -30.86 -3.44 -11.58
CA TRP A 329 -30.41 -3.29 -10.20
C TRP A 329 -30.98 -4.38 -9.27
N LYS A 330 -32.25 -4.77 -9.44
CA LYS A 330 -32.87 -5.84 -8.63
C LYS A 330 -32.14 -7.17 -8.77
N ASP A 331 -31.79 -7.55 -9.99
CA ASP A 331 -31.10 -8.82 -10.26
C ASP A 331 -29.65 -8.77 -9.78
N VAL A 332 -28.98 -7.63 -9.95
CA VAL A 332 -27.62 -7.40 -9.43
C VAL A 332 -27.58 -7.36 -7.90
N PHE A 333 -28.66 -6.99 -7.22
CA PHE A 333 -28.75 -7.10 -5.75
C PHE A 333 -29.04 -8.53 -5.27
N ALA A 334 -29.58 -9.41 -6.10
CA ALA A 334 -29.78 -10.83 -5.80
C ALA A 334 -28.45 -11.61 -5.93
N GLY A 335 -27.45 -11.20 -5.15
CA GLY A 335 -26.12 -11.80 -5.10
C GLY A 335 -26.12 -13.20 -4.47
N HIS A 336 -25.06 -13.96 -4.72
CA HIS A 336 -24.91 -15.34 -4.26
C HIS A 336 -23.87 -15.41 -3.13
N PRO A 337 -24.29 -15.66 -1.87
CA PRO A 337 -23.39 -15.68 -0.70
C PRO A 337 -22.27 -16.70 -0.85
N SER A 338 -21.03 -16.22 -0.84
CA SER A 338 -19.84 -17.06 -0.87
C SER A 338 -18.68 -16.42 -0.10
N PHE A 339 -17.73 -17.24 0.34
CA PHE A 339 -16.43 -16.71 0.75
C PHE A 339 -15.68 -16.19 -0.49
N ILE A 340 -15.33 -14.89 -0.49
CA ILE A 340 -14.71 -14.21 -1.63
C ILE A 340 -13.43 -13.49 -1.25
N HIS A 341 -12.53 -13.34 -2.23
CA HIS A 341 -11.37 -12.45 -2.12
C HIS A 341 -11.80 -10.98 -1.98
N GLY A 342 -12.77 -10.57 -2.80
CA GLY A 342 -13.26 -9.20 -2.92
C GLY A 342 -12.32 -8.26 -3.69
N ASP A 343 -11.24 -8.79 -4.26
CA ASP A 343 -10.32 -8.06 -5.15
C ASP A 343 -9.56 -9.05 -6.05
N LEU A 344 -10.26 -10.05 -6.59
CA LEU A 344 -9.65 -11.19 -7.27
C LEU A 344 -9.20 -10.83 -8.70
N GLN A 345 -8.10 -10.11 -8.82
CA GLN A 345 -7.46 -9.75 -10.08
C GLN A 345 -6.17 -10.55 -10.30
N PRO A 346 -5.73 -10.79 -11.56
CA PRO A 346 -4.55 -11.62 -11.85
C PRO A 346 -3.24 -11.18 -11.16
N ASP A 347 -3.08 -9.89 -10.87
CA ASP A 347 -1.94 -9.33 -10.14
C ASP A 347 -1.89 -9.80 -8.67
N ASN A 348 -3.06 -10.03 -8.08
CA ASN A 348 -3.23 -10.48 -6.70
C ASN A 348 -3.13 -12.01 -6.56
N ILE A 349 -2.83 -12.72 -7.65
CA ILE A 349 -2.75 -14.19 -7.72
C ILE A 349 -1.30 -14.58 -8.03
N ILE A 350 -0.61 -15.15 -7.05
CA ILE A 350 0.77 -15.65 -7.18
C ILE A 350 0.73 -17.16 -7.43
N PHE A 351 1.54 -17.63 -8.39
CA PHE A 351 1.81 -19.04 -8.61
C PHE A 351 3.29 -19.37 -8.34
N ASP A 352 3.51 -20.24 -7.36
CA ASP A 352 4.81 -20.84 -7.04
C ASP A 352 5.04 -22.06 -7.93
N LYS A 353 5.95 -21.93 -8.91
CA LYS A 353 6.29 -23.01 -9.85
C LYS A 353 7.04 -24.17 -9.21
N GLU A 354 7.79 -23.94 -8.13
CA GLU A 354 8.56 -24.99 -7.45
C GLU A 354 7.65 -25.87 -6.58
N LYS A 355 6.67 -25.25 -5.91
CA LYS A 355 5.70 -25.94 -5.04
C LYS A 355 4.40 -26.33 -5.76
N ASN A 356 4.24 -25.94 -7.03
CA ASN A 356 3.02 -26.09 -7.82
C ASN A 356 1.76 -25.60 -7.06
N LYS A 357 1.85 -24.41 -6.46
CA LYS A 357 0.83 -23.89 -5.52
C LYS A 357 0.44 -22.45 -5.87
N PHE A 358 -0.86 -22.16 -5.78
CA PHE A 358 -1.39 -20.79 -5.78
C PHE A 358 -1.41 -20.17 -4.37
N CYS A 359 -1.20 -18.85 -4.31
CA CYS A 359 -1.37 -18.03 -3.13
C CYS A 359 -2.05 -16.72 -3.54
N LEU A 360 -3.07 -16.29 -2.78
CA LEU A 360 -3.77 -15.04 -3.02
C LEU A 360 -3.26 -13.96 -2.08
N ILE A 361 -2.97 -12.77 -2.59
CA ILE A 361 -2.52 -11.61 -1.81
C ILE A 361 -3.52 -10.46 -1.93
N ASP A 362 -3.40 -9.46 -1.06
CA ASP A 362 -4.15 -8.19 -1.17
C ASP A 362 -5.69 -8.31 -1.08
N TRP A 363 -6.19 -9.42 -0.50
CA TRP A 363 -7.61 -9.67 -0.24
C TRP A 363 -8.33 -8.53 0.49
N ARG A 364 -9.54 -8.24 0.03
CA ARG A 364 -10.36 -7.14 0.54
C ARG A 364 -10.84 -7.43 1.96
N GLN A 365 -10.77 -6.42 2.81
CA GLN A 365 -11.11 -6.50 4.24
C GLN A 365 -12.58 -6.86 4.50
N ASP A 366 -13.49 -6.35 3.68
CA ASP A 366 -14.93 -6.58 3.78
C ASP A 366 -15.61 -6.49 2.41
N PHE A 367 -16.80 -7.06 2.30
CA PHE A 367 -17.78 -6.82 1.25
C PHE A 367 -19.00 -6.10 1.84
N GLY A 368 -19.00 -4.77 1.77
CA GLY A 368 -20.14 -3.94 2.22
C GLY A 368 -20.25 -3.80 3.74
N GLY A 369 -19.22 -4.17 4.48
CA GLY A 369 -19.19 -4.28 5.94
C GLY A 369 -19.26 -5.72 6.47
N GLU A 370 -19.48 -6.71 5.60
CA GLU A 370 -19.40 -8.13 5.97
C GLU A 370 -17.99 -8.67 5.69
N ILE A 371 -17.40 -9.37 6.66
CA ILE A 371 -16.02 -9.88 6.61
C ILE A 371 -16.01 -11.33 6.10
N SER A 372 -16.98 -12.11 6.55
CA SER A 372 -17.00 -13.57 6.38
C SER A 372 -17.50 -14.01 5.01
N TYR A 373 -18.20 -13.13 4.27
CA TYR A 373 -18.69 -13.43 2.93
C TYR A 373 -18.92 -12.20 2.08
N GLY A 374 -19.23 -12.45 0.81
CA GLY A 374 -19.78 -11.48 -0.12
C GLY A 374 -20.49 -12.20 -1.26
N ASP A 375 -20.58 -11.52 -2.40
CA ASP A 375 -21.20 -12.05 -3.61
C ASP A 375 -20.15 -12.66 -4.56
N ILE A 376 -20.27 -13.94 -4.89
CA ILE A 376 -19.34 -14.64 -5.82
C ILE A 376 -19.22 -13.94 -7.17
N TYR A 377 -20.32 -13.31 -7.63
CA TYR A 377 -20.34 -12.54 -8.87
C TYR A 377 -19.32 -11.40 -8.86
N TYR A 378 -18.92 -10.87 -7.70
CA TYR A 378 -17.90 -9.82 -7.62
C TYR A 378 -16.48 -10.34 -7.86
N ASP A 379 -16.16 -11.55 -7.38
CA ASP A 379 -14.87 -12.18 -7.67
C ASP A 379 -14.76 -12.60 -9.14
N PHE A 380 -15.85 -13.15 -9.72
CA PHE A 380 -15.93 -13.38 -11.16
C PHE A 380 -15.76 -12.09 -11.96
N ALA A 381 -16.42 -11.00 -11.56
CA ALA A 381 -16.31 -9.71 -12.24
C ALA A 381 -14.92 -9.07 -12.10
N LYS A 382 -14.24 -9.29 -10.97
CA LYS A 382 -12.86 -8.86 -10.75
C LYS A 382 -11.87 -9.62 -11.63
N LEU A 383 -12.03 -10.94 -11.76
CA LEU A 383 -11.24 -11.76 -12.70
C LEU A 383 -11.49 -11.31 -14.13
N TRP A 384 -12.76 -11.24 -14.56
CA TRP A 384 -13.16 -10.81 -15.90
C TRP A 384 -12.58 -9.44 -16.24
N ALA A 385 -12.67 -8.47 -15.32
CA ALA A 385 -12.14 -7.12 -15.53
C ALA A 385 -10.60 -7.08 -15.66
N GLY A 386 -9.88 -7.85 -14.84
CA GLY A 386 -8.42 -7.95 -14.90
C GLY A 386 -7.88 -8.78 -16.07
N ILE A 387 -8.68 -9.70 -16.62
CA ILE A 387 -8.35 -10.40 -17.88
C ILE A 387 -8.68 -9.49 -19.07
N ASN A 388 -9.76 -8.72 -19.01
CA ASN A 388 -10.12 -7.81 -20.09
C ASN A 388 -9.13 -6.65 -20.23
N VAL A 389 -8.64 -6.05 -19.13
CA VAL A 389 -7.63 -4.98 -19.13
C VAL A 389 -6.38 -5.44 -18.37
N ASN A 390 -5.24 -5.50 -19.05
CA ASN A 390 -3.96 -5.86 -18.44
C ASN A 390 -3.40 -4.70 -17.59
N TYR A 391 -3.64 -4.71 -16.27
CA TYR A 391 -3.13 -3.65 -15.39
C TYR A 391 -1.60 -3.59 -15.32
N ASP A 392 -0.85 -4.67 -15.59
CA ASP A 392 0.61 -4.62 -15.70
C ASP A 392 1.07 -3.85 -16.94
N SER A 393 0.35 -3.94 -18.07
CA SER A 393 0.55 -3.06 -19.23
C SER A 393 0.15 -1.61 -18.92
N ILE A 394 -0.89 -1.35 -18.11
CA ILE A 394 -1.25 0.01 -17.68
C ILE A 394 -0.15 0.65 -16.83
N LYS A 395 0.45 -0.07 -15.86
CA LYS A 395 1.61 0.43 -15.06
C LYS A 395 2.81 0.82 -15.93
N GLN A 396 2.95 0.20 -17.10
CA GLN A 396 3.96 0.48 -18.13
C GLN A 396 3.52 1.55 -19.15
N SER A 397 2.39 2.23 -18.92
CA SER A 397 1.77 3.21 -19.81
C SER A 397 1.46 2.69 -21.23
N LYS A 398 1.23 1.37 -21.38
CA LYS A 398 0.86 0.72 -22.66
C LYS A 398 -0.64 0.79 -22.92
N PHE A 399 -1.16 2.01 -22.95
CA PHE A 399 -2.53 2.33 -23.33
C PHE A 399 -2.57 3.74 -23.95
N SER A 400 -3.64 4.03 -24.69
CA SER A 400 -3.92 5.38 -25.18
C SER A 400 -5.38 5.75 -25.00
N TYR A 401 -5.59 7.03 -24.77
CA TYR A 401 -6.88 7.67 -24.61
C TYR A 401 -6.81 9.00 -25.36
N LEU A 402 -7.52 9.10 -26.48
CA LEU A 402 -7.51 10.26 -27.36
C LEU A 402 -8.88 10.93 -27.29
N GLU A 403 -8.96 12.11 -26.68
CA GLU A 403 -10.21 12.85 -26.47
C GLU A 403 -10.39 13.95 -27.52
N SER A 404 -11.61 14.06 -28.04
CA SER A 404 -12.13 15.17 -28.86
C SER A 404 -13.40 15.72 -28.18
N GLU A 405 -14.04 16.75 -28.74
CA GLU A 405 -15.13 17.50 -28.08
C GLU A 405 -16.26 16.63 -27.49
N ASN A 406 -16.69 15.59 -28.20
CA ASN A 406 -17.75 14.68 -27.76
C ASN A 406 -17.45 13.19 -28.05
N SER A 407 -16.21 12.87 -28.42
CA SER A 407 -15.79 11.53 -28.79
C SER A 407 -14.43 11.19 -28.18
N CYS A 408 -14.16 9.90 -28.00
CA CYS A 408 -12.81 9.45 -27.72
C CYS A 408 -12.48 8.11 -28.40
N GLU A 409 -11.19 7.87 -28.55
CA GLU A 409 -10.65 6.57 -28.90
C GLU A 409 -9.83 6.02 -27.73
N ILE A 410 -10.05 4.74 -27.43
CA ILE A 410 -9.37 4.02 -26.35
C ILE A 410 -8.71 2.75 -26.92
N PHE A 411 -7.44 2.59 -26.60
CA PHE A 411 -6.66 1.40 -26.95
C PHE A 411 -5.86 0.96 -25.72
N TYR A 412 -5.83 -0.35 -25.47
CA TYR A 412 -5.07 -0.95 -24.37
C TYR A 412 -4.70 -2.37 -24.76
N GLU A 413 -3.56 -2.84 -24.26
CA GLU A 413 -3.15 -4.23 -24.46
C GLU A 413 -4.01 -5.18 -23.62
N GLY A 414 -4.44 -6.28 -24.23
CA GLY A 414 -4.97 -7.45 -23.52
C GLY A 414 -3.84 -8.42 -23.14
N HIS A 415 -4.20 -9.54 -22.53
CA HIS A 415 -3.26 -10.66 -22.35
C HIS A 415 -3.07 -11.47 -23.63
N GLU A 416 -1.94 -12.15 -23.71
CA GLU A 416 -1.80 -13.31 -24.58
C GLU A 416 -2.91 -14.32 -24.23
N HIS A 417 -3.52 -14.95 -25.25
CA HIS A 417 -4.69 -15.84 -25.10
C HIS A 417 -5.92 -15.22 -24.40
N LYS A 418 -6.05 -13.88 -24.32
CA LYS A 418 -7.19 -13.20 -23.68
C LYS A 418 -8.55 -13.78 -24.10
N GLU A 419 -8.78 -13.99 -25.39
CA GLU A 419 -10.08 -14.48 -25.89
C GLU A 419 -10.38 -15.91 -25.41
N GLU A 420 -9.38 -16.80 -25.44
CA GLU A 420 -9.50 -18.20 -24.97
C GLU A 420 -9.75 -18.26 -23.46
N VAL A 421 -9.00 -17.45 -22.70
CA VAL A 421 -9.10 -17.35 -21.22
C VAL A 421 -10.47 -16.80 -20.81
N MET A 422 -10.93 -15.74 -21.48
CA MET A 422 -12.26 -15.14 -21.24
C MET A 422 -13.37 -16.13 -21.59
N HIS A 423 -13.29 -16.79 -22.75
CA HIS A 423 -14.27 -17.80 -23.14
C HIS A 423 -14.32 -18.98 -22.16
N TYR A 424 -13.16 -19.46 -21.68
CA TYR A 424 -13.11 -20.49 -20.65
C TYR A 424 -13.74 -20.05 -19.33
N LEU A 425 -13.46 -18.81 -18.87
CA LEU A 425 -14.07 -18.25 -17.66
C LEU A 425 -15.60 -18.14 -17.80
N GLU A 426 -16.09 -17.63 -18.92
CA GLU A 426 -17.52 -17.44 -19.16
C GLU A 426 -18.27 -18.78 -19.28
N ASN A 427 -17.70 -19.78 -19.95
CA ASN A 427 -18.25 -21.14 -19.98
C ASN A 427 -18.29 -21.74 -18.57
N PHE A 428 -17.19 -21.64 -17.80
CA PHE A 428 -17.16 -22.10 -16.41
C PHE A 428 -18.28 -21.48 -15.57
N ILE A 429 -18.47 -20.15 -15.66
CA ILE A 429 -19.53 -19.42 -14.95
C ILE A 429 -20.92 -19.94 -15.37
N ALA A 430 -21.17 -20.07 -16.67
CA ALA A 430 -22.45 -20.55 -17.21
C ALA A 430 -22.75 -22.01 -16.82
N ASP A 431 -21.75 -22.90 -16.85
CA ASP A 431 -21.88 -24.31 -16.48
C ASP A 431 -22.28 -24.52 -15.01
N ARG A 432 -21.97 -23.56 -14.12
CA ARG A 432 -22.42 -23.54 -12.72
C ARG A 432 -23.79 -22.86 -12.53
N GLY A 433 -24.44 -22.42 -13.61
CA GLY A 433 -25.74 -21.75 -13.57
C GLY A 433 -25.68 -20.26 -13.22
N PHE A 434 -24.50 -19.63 -13.25
CA PHE A 434 -24.36 -18.20 -13.00
C PHE A 434 -24.52 -17.38 -14.29
N SER A 435 -25.08 -16.17 -14.16
CA SER A 435 -25.27 -15.25 -15.30
C SER A 435 -23.96 -14.56 -15.71
N VAL A 436 -23.42 -14.93 -16.88
CA VAL A 436 -22.28 -14.26 -17.50
C VAL A 436 -22.56 -12.77 -17.73
N ALA A 437 -23.78 -12.40 -18.14
CA ALA A 437 -24.14 -11.00 -18.34
C ALA A 437 -24.08 -10.19 -17.03
N ARG A 438 -24.54 -10.77 -15.90
CA ARG A 438 -24.41 -10.14 -14.57
C ARG A 438 -22.94 -9.90 -14.20
N VAL A 439 -22.06 -10.86 -14.49
CA VAL A 439 -20.60 -10.71 -14.31
C VAL A 439 -20.05 -9.55 -15.15
N ARG A 440 -20.42 -9.48 -16.43
CA ARG A 440 -20.00 -8.40 -17.34
C ARG A 440 -20.52 -7.02 -16.89
N LEU A 441 -21.78 -6.93 -16.44
CA LEU A 441 -22.36 -5.69 -15.88
C LEU A 441 -21.59 -5.21 -14.64
N LEU A 442 -21.27 -6.13 -13.72
CA LEU A 442 -20.47 -5.82 -12.54
C LEU A 442 -19.03 -5.44 -12.89
N ALA A 443 -18.41 -6.04 -13.91
CA ALA A 443 -17.09 -5.65 -14.40
C ALA A 443 -17.10 -4.22 -14.96
N ALA A 444 -18.16 -3.84 -15.69
CA ALA A 444 -18.35 -2.48 -16.17
C ALA A 444 -18.52 -1.48 -15.01
N LEU A 445 -19.27 -1.84 -13.96
CA LEU A 445 -19.34 -1.05 -12.72
C LEU A 445 -17.98 -0.98 -12.00
N ILE A 446 -17.14 -2.01 -12.04
CA ILE A 446 -15.79 -1.98 -11.45
C ILE A 446 -14.94 -0.90 -12.12
N TYR A 447 -14.93 -0.81 -13.45
CA TYR A 447 -14.17 0.25 -14.15
C TYR A 447 -14.70 1.65 -13.81
N ILE A 448 -16.02 1.86 -13.82
CA ILE A 448 -16.64 3.14 -13.40
C ILE A 448 -16.25 3.48 -11.95
N ASN A 449 -16.24 2.50 -11.05
CA ASN A 449 -15.85 2.70 -9.65
C ASN A 449 -14.36 3.01 -9.46
N MET A 450 -13.49 2.50 -10.34
CA MET A 450 -12.05 2.78 -10.32
C MET A 450 -11.72 4.16 -10.91
N SER A 451 -12.51 4.67 -11.87
CA SER A 451 -12.25 5.97 -12.52
C SER A 451 -12.00 7.11 -11.52
N ALA A 452 -12.82 7.24 -10.48
CA ALA A 452 -12.69 8.29 -9.47
C ALA A 452 -11.45 8.19 -8.57
N LEU A 453 -10.71 7.08 -8.60
CA LEU A 453 -9.52 6.82 -7.79
C LEU A 453 -8.20 7.02 -8.53
N HIS A 454 -8.23 7.09 -9.86
CA HIS A 454 -7.02 7.18 -10.68
C HIS A 454 -6.76 8.62 -11.17
N LYS A 455 -5.64 8.80 -11.87
CA LYS A 455 -5.17 10.06 -12.47
C LYS A 455 -5.31 10.04 -13.99
N ASN A 456 -5.46 11.22 -14.61
CA ASN A 456 -5.54 11.39 -16.06
C ASN A 456 -4.30 10.81 -16.76
N PRO A 457 -4.45 10.09 -17.89
CA PRO A 457 -5.68 9.83 -18.65
C PRO A 457 -6.40 8.50 -18.33
N PHE A 458 -5.87 7.68 -17.41
CA PHE A 458 -6.39 6.33 -17.15
C PHE A 458 -7.79 6.34 -16.49
N ASP A 459 -8.06 7.32 -15.62
CA ASP A 459 -9.38 7.52 -15.00
C ASP A 459 -10.51 7.73 -16.02
N LYS A 460 -10.31 8.63 -16.98
CA LYS A 460 -11.25 8.89 -18.07
C LYS A 460 -11.44 7.66 -18.95
N MET A 461 -10.34 6.95 -19.28
CA MET A 461 -10.40 5.69 -20.02
C MET A 461 -11.27 4.64 -19.31
N LEU A 462 -11.08 4.46 -18.00
CA LEU A 462 -11.89 3.54 -17.19
C LEU A 462 -13.38 3.93 -17.18
N TYR A 463 -13.69 5.21 -17.07
CA TYR A 463 -15.08 5.70 -17.08
C TYR A 463 -15.76 5.35 -18.40
N VAL A 464 -15.16 5.71 -19.55
CA VAL A 464 -15.76 5.46 -20.87
C VAL A 464 -15.77 3.98 -21.25
N LEU A 465 -14.78 3.19 -20.81
CA LEU A 465 -14.75 1.75 -21.01
C LEU A 465 -15.92 1.07 -20.29
N GLY A 466 -16.15 1.40 -19.01
CA GLY A 466 -17.29 0.89 -18.27
C GLY A 466 -18.63 1.34 -18.90
N GLN A 467 -18.73 2.60 -19.33
CA GLN A 467 -19.92 3.12 -20.02
C GLN A 467 -20.20 2.39 -21.35
N GLN A 468 -19.17 2.13 -22.16
CA GLN A 468 -19.28 1.39 -23.43
C GLN A 468 -19.65 -0.08 -23.22
N LEU A 469 -19.13 -0.72 -22.17
CA LEU A 469 -19.52 -2.09 -21.81
C LEU A 469 -20.99 -2.15 -21.36
N LEU A 470 -21.44 -1.23 -20.50
CA LEU A 470 -22.85 -1.14 -20.10
C LEU A 470 -23.77 -0.95 -21.33
N GLU A 471 -23.43 -0.02 -22.23
CA GLU A 471 -24.19 0.21 -23.46
C GLU A 471 -24.31 -1.06 -24.31
N THR A 472 -23.21 -1.82 -24.45
CA THR A 472 -23.17 -3.05 -25.24
C THR A 472 -24.07 -4.12 -24.62
N ILE A 473 -23.85 -4.46 -23.35
CA ILE A 473 -24.58 -5.55 -22.67
C ILE A 473 -26.09 -5.25 -22.59
N LEU A 474 -26.45 -4.02 -22.18
CA LEU A 474 -27.85 -3.61 -22.03
C LEU A 474 -28.59 -3.48 -23.37
N SER A 475 -27.86 -3.43 -24.49
CA SER A 475 -28.45 -3.47 -25.85
C SER A 475 -28.58 -4.89 -26.39
N GLU A 476 -27.71 -5.81 -25.97
CA GLU A 476 -27.75 -7.22 -26.36
C GLU A 476 -28.91 -7.98 -25.69
N GLU A 477 -29.17 -7.74 -24.40
CA GLU A 477 -30.10 -8.60 -23.63
C GLU A 477 -31.60 -8.31 -23.83
N LYS A 478 -31.99 -7.15 -24.36
CA LYS A 478 -33.41 -6.71 -24.47
C LYS A 478 -34.23 -6.92 -23.17
N LEU A 479 -33.65 -6.53 -22.03
CA LEU A 479 -34.32 -6.48 -20.72
C LEU A 479 -35.43 -5.41 -20.68
#